data_AF-A0A958HZ15-F1
#
_entry.id   AF-A0A958HZ15-F1
#
_cell.length_a   1.000
_cell.length_b   1.000
_cell.length_c   1.000
_cell.angle_alpha   90.00
_cell.angle_beta   90.00
_cell.angle_gamma   90.00
#
_symmetry.space_group_name_H-M   'P 1'
#
loop_
_entity.id
_entity.type
_entity.pdbx_description
1 polymer ?
#
loop_
_entity_poly.entity_id
_entity_poly.type
_entity_poly.pdbx_seq_one_letter_code
_entity_poly.pdbx_strand_id
1 'polypeptide(L)'
;MKRNPIATYRSVLNRFVQLYKHVLGLIIGAFVVSVRNLSPIKRKGLRSAGRRVMAFFLKFTIKKELRNQPFEVQLRRRLEMLGPTYVKLGQIMAIREDILPKNITGELKQLLDHLPEVPFESIRAIIERSLNNSLKNLFLYVDPQPIGSASIGQIHHATTLDGIPVVLKVIKPGIRETIMSDLKLMQILGTFLEWIIPRFQP
;
A
#
# COMPACT_ATOMS: atom_id res chain seq x y z
N MET A 1 -24.96 13.15 -10.94
CA MET A 1 -24.75 11.68 -11.00
C MET A 1 -24.96 11.10 -9.60
N LYS A 2 -26.10 10.44 -9.32
CA LYS A 2 -26.39 9.86 -8.00
C LYS A 2 -25.40 8.71 -7.73
N ARG A 3 -24.49 8.87 -6.78
CA ARG A 3 -23.56 7.80 -6.37
C ARG A 3 -24.36 6.64 -5.77
N ASN A 4 -24.23 5.44 -6.33
CA ASN A 4 -24.86 4.25 -5.80
C ASN A 4 -24.28 3.95 -4.39
N PRO A 5 -25.06 4.05 -3.31
CA PRO A 5 -24.56 3.91 -1.94
C PRO A 5 -23.98 2.50 -1.68
N ILE A 6 -24.51 1.48 -2.36
CA ILE A 6 -24.09 0.08 -2.23
C ILE A 6 -22.67 -0.12 -2.80
N ALA A 7 -22.30 0.59 -3.87
CA ALA A 7 -20.97 0.51 -4.46
C ALA A 7 -19.88 0.99 -3.49
N THR A 8 -20.21 1.99 -2.66
CA THR A 8 -19.30 2.52 -1.64
C THR A 8 -19.07 1.50 -0.53
N TYR A 9 -20.12 0.83 -0.05
CA TYR A 9 -20.01 -0.20 0.98
C TYR A 9 -19.24 -1.43 0.48
N ARG A 10 -19.50 -1.85 -0.77
CA ARG A 10 -18.75 -2.94 -1.41
C ARG A 10 -17.26 -2.62 -1.54
N SER A 11 -16.91 -1.36 -1.84
CA SER A 11 -15.51 -0.91 -1.85
C SER A 11 -14.86 -1.01 -0.47
N VAL A 12 -15.52 -0.52 0.58
CA VAL A 12 -15.02 -0.59 1.96
C VAL A 12 -14.84 -2.04 2.42
N LEU A 13 -15.81 -2.92 2.16
CA LEU A 13 -15.72 -4.34 2.49
C LEU A 13 -14.57 -5.03 1.75
N ASN A 14 -14.42 -4.76 0.46
CA ASN A 14 -13.30 -5.31 -0.32
C ASN A 14 -11.95 -4.87 0.26
N ARG A 15 -11.83 -3.61 0.67
CA ARG A 15 -10.62 -3.07 1.31
C ARG A 15 -10.39 -3.70 2.68
N PHE A 16 -11.43 -3.91 3.48
CA PHE A 16 -11.34 -4.62 4.75
C PHE A 16 -10.80 -6.04 4.57
N VAL A 17 -11.36 -6.79 3.62
CA VAL A 17 -10.92 -8.15 3.31
C VAL A 17 -9.46 -8.16 2.81
N GLN A 18 -9.06 -7.19 1.99
CA GLN A 18 -7.67 -7.05 1.55
C GLN A 18 -6.73 -6.78 2.73
N LEU A 19 -7.05 -5.79 3.57
CA LEU A 19 -6.29 -5.49 4.78
C LEU A 19 -6.13 -6.73 5.66
N TYR A 20 -7.24 -7.41 5.95
CA TYR A 20 -7.24 -8.59 6.80
C TYR A 20 -6.38 -9.73 6.22
N LYS A 21 -6.46 -10.00 4.92
CA LYS A 21 -5.59 -10.98 4.23
C LYS A 21 -4.11 -10.61 4.35
N HIS A 22 -3.78 -9.32 4.27
CA HIS A 22 -2.41 -8.85 4.40
C HIS A 22 -1.88 -8.99 5.83
N VAL A 23 -2.68 -8.64 6.83
CA VAL A 23 -2.35 -8.80 8.26
C VAL A 23 -2.20 -10.27 8.62
N LEU A 24 -3.18 -11.10 8.26
CA LEU A 24 -3.14 -12.54 8.53
C LEU A 24 -1.92 -13.19 7.88
N GLY A 25 -1.63 -12.84 6.62
CA GLY A 25 -0.45 -13.36 5.94
C GLY A 25 0.87 -12.91 6.58
N LEU A 26 0.93 -11.75 7.22
CA LEU A 26 2.10 -11.28 7.97
C LEU A 26 2.27 -12.06 9.28
N ILE A 27 1.18 -12.32 10.01
CA ILE A 27 1.18 -13.17 11.21
C ILE A 27 1.65 -14.59 10.86
N ILE A 28 1.07 -15.17 9.80
CA ILE A 28 1.47 -16.49 9.33
C ILE A 28 2.93 -16.49 8.87
N GLY A 29 3.37 -15.45 8.15
CA GLY A 29 4.76 -15.29 7.71
C GLY A 29 5.74 -15.24 8.89
N ALA A 30 5.44 -14.44 9.91
CA ALA A 30 6.23 -14.37 11.13
C ALA A 30 6.28 -15.72 11.86
N PHE A 31 5.15 -16.44 11.94
CA PHE A 31 5.10 -17.77 12.52
C PHE A 31 5.98 -18.78 11.75
N VAL A 32 5.88 -18.80 10.42
CA VAL A 32 6.66 -19.69 9.56
C VAL A 32 8.16 -19.40 9.70
N VAL A 33 8.56 -18.12 9.69
CA VAL A 33 9.96 -17.70 9.88
C VAL A 33 10.46 -18.07 11.28
N SER A 34 9.67 -17.85 12.33
CA SER A 34 10.01 -18.22 13.70
C SER A 34 10.28 -19.72 13.83
N VAL A 35 9.41 -20.56 13.25
CA VAL A 35 9.60 -22.02 13.24
C VAL A 35 10.82 -22.45 12.41
N ARG A 36 11.14 -21.72 11.34
CA ARG A 36 12.33 -21.97 10.51
C ARG A 36 13.63 -21.66 11.26
N ASN A 37 13.64 -20.61 12.09
CA ASN A 37 14.81 -20.14 12.83
C ASN A 37 15.00 -20.81 14.20
N LEU A 38 14.20 -21.83 14.54
CA LEU A 38 14.40 -22.60 15.77
C LEU A 38 15.78 -23.30 15.78
N SER A 39 16.48 -23.22 16.92
CA SER A 39 17.77 -23.90 17.10
C SER A 39 17.65 -25.41 16.87
N PRO A 40 18.71 -26.10 16.37
CA PRO A 40 18.65 -27.52 16.02
C PRO A 40 18.16 -28.41 17.18
N ILE A 41 18.54 -28.06 18.41
CA ILE A 41 18.15 -28.74 19.66
C ILE A 41 16.64 -28.59 19.90
N LYS A 42 16.08 -27.37 19.77
CA LYS A 42 14.63 -27.12 19.91
C LYS A 42 13.81 -27.71 18.76
N ARG A 43 14.43 -27.90 17.58
CA ARG A 43 13.80 -28.42 16.36
C ARG A 43 13.56 -29.95 16.39
N LYS A 44 14.32 -30.68 17.21
CA LYS A 44 14.19 -32.14 17.39
C LYS A 44 13.15 -32.54 18.43
N GLY A 45 12.69 -31.63 19.29
CA GLY A 45 11.72 -31.95 20.34
C GLY A 45 10.31 -32.23 19.79
N LEU A 46 9.60 -33.20 20.38
CA LEU A 46 8.25 -33.64 19.97
C LEU A 46 7.23 -32.49 19.91
N ARG A 47 7.31 -31.54 20.86
CA ARG A 47 6.47 -30.31 20.91
C ARG A 47 6.69 -29.35 19.73
N SER A 48 7.83 -29.44 19.04
CA SER A 48 8.13 -28.63 17.86
C SER A 48 7.63 -29.28 16.55
N ALA A 49 7.30 -30.58 16.56
CA ALA A 49 6.83 -31.30 15.40
C ALA A 49 5.48 -30.74 14.89
N GLY A 50 4.51 -30.53 15.79
CA GLY A 50 3.21 -29.94 15.43
C GLY A 50 3.33 -28.53 14.84
N ARG A 51 4.22 -27.69 15.41
CA ARG A 51 4.47 -26.33 14.89
C ARG A 51 5.11 -26.35 13.49
N ARG A 52 5.98 -27.33 13.20
CA ARG A 52 6.57 -27.53 11.87
C ARG A 52 5.55 -28.00 10.84
N VAL A 53 4.69 -28.95 11.21
CA VAL A 53 3.61 -29.42 10.34
C VAL A 53 2.64 -28.28 10.04
N MET A 54 2.21 -27.53 11.07
CA MET A 54 1.37 -26.36 10.91
C MET A 54 2.02 -25.30 10.00
N ALA A 55 3.30 -24.97 10.22
CA ALA A 55 4.04 -24.04 9.36
C ALA A 55 4.16 -24.56 7.91
N PHE A 56 4.30 -25.87 7.72
CA PHE A 56 4.35 -26.48 6.39
C PHE A 56 3.03 -26.31 5.62
N PHE A 57 1.88 -26.43 6.28
CA PHE A 57 0.59 -26.19 5.64
C PHE A 57 0.32 -24.70 5.45
N LEU A 58 0.54 -23.90 6.49
CA LEU A 58 0.26 -22.47 6.46
C LEU A 58 1.16 -21.70 5.48
N LYS A 59 2.37 -22.16 5.17
CA LYS A 59 3.22 -21.49 4.16
C LYS A 59 2.53 -21.41 2.79
N PHE A 60 1.61 -22.32 2.47
CA PHE A 60 0.89 -22.33 1.19
C PHE A 60 -0.10 -21.18 1.05
N THR A 61 -0.57 -20.61 2.15
CA THR A 61 -1.47 -19.44 2.13
C THR A 61 -0.73 -18.13 1.84
N ILE A 62 0.61 -18.12 2.00
CA ILE A 62 1.47 -16.99 1.67
C ILE A 62 1.86 -17.06 0.20
N LYS A 63 1.75 -15.91 -0.51
CA LYS A 63 2.28 -15.73 -1.87
C LYS A 63 3.72 -16.22 -1.98
N LYS A 64 4.04 -16.94 -3.05
CA LYS A 64 5.36 -17.56 -3.28
C LYS A 64 6.52 -16.56 -3.16
N GLU A 65 6.31 -15.34 -3.67
CA GLU A 65 7.29 -14.24 -3.64
C GLU A 65 7.62 -13.73 -2.22
N LEU A 66 6.67 -13.83 -1.27
CA LEU A 66 6.83 -13.34 0.10
C LEU A 66 7.27 -14.44 1.07
N ARG A 67 6.97 -15.71 0.76
CA ARG A 67 7.15 -16.86 1.68
C ARG A 67 8.57 -17.00 2.22
N ASN A 68 9.58 -16.74 1.40
CA ASN A 68 10.97 -16.96 1.77
C ASN A 68 11.67 -15.71 2.29
N GLN A 69 10.99 -14.56 2.25
CA GLN A 69 11.55 -13.27 2.61
C GLN A 69 11.57 -13.05 4.14
N PRO A 70 12.54 -12.27 4.65
CA PRO A 70 12.52 -11.78 6.03
C PRO A 70 11.24 -11.01 6.38
N PHE A 71 10.98 -10.84 7.67
CA PHE A 71 9.75 -10.21 8.16
C PHE A 71 9.62 -8.76 7.67
N GLU A 72 10.70 -8.00 7.75
CA GLU A 72 10.80 -6.60 7.33
C GLU A 72 10.47 -6.43 5.84
N VAL A 73 10.97 -7.33 4.98
CA VAL A 73 10.67 -7.33 3.54
C VAL A 73 9.20 -7.67 3.31
N GLN A 74 8.66 -8.67 4.02
CA GLN A 74 7.25 -9.01 3.94
C GLN A 74 6.34 -7.85 4.37
N LEU A 75 6.71 -7.14 5.43
CA LEU A 75 5.99 -5.96 5.89
C LEU A 75 5.97 -4.89 4.80
N ARG A 76 7.14 -4.47 4.29
CA ARG A 76 7.25 -3.46 3.23
C ARG A 76 6.42 -3.83 2.00
N ARG A 77 6.61 -5.03 1.45
CA ARG A 77 5.89 -5.48 0.24
C ARG A 77 4.38 -5.51 0.44
N ARG A 78 3.90 -5.87 1.64
CA ARG A 78 2.46 -5.83 1.95
C ARG A 78 1.94 -4.40 2.04
N LEU A 79 2.71 -3.44 2.55
CA LEU A 79 2.34 -2.01 2.52
C LEU A 79 2.25 -1.49 1.07
N GLU A 80 3.21 -1.86 0.20
CA GLU A 80 3.16 -1.57 -1.25
C GLU A 80 1.88 -2.14 -1.90
N MET A 81 1.58 -3.41 -1.64
CA MET A 81 0.41 -4.09 -2.20
C MET A 81 -0.92 -3.53 -1.67
N LEU A 82 -0.95 -3.06 -0.42
CA LEU A 82 -2.12 -2.39 0.15
C LEU A 82 -2.34 -1.01 -0.47
N GLY A 83 -1.30 -0.39 -1.03
CA GLY A 83 -1.42 0.81 -1.84
C GLY A 83 -1.16 2.11 -1.07
N PRO A 84 -1.58 3.26 -1.63
CA PRO A 84 -1.04 4.58 -1.31
C PRO A 84 -1.14 4.98 0.17
N THR A 85 -2.27 4.68 0.82
CA THR A 85 -2.51 4.98 2.23
C THR A 85 -1.46 4.28 3.12
N TYR A 86 -1.25 2.98 2.88
CA TYR A 86 -0.35 2.16 3.68
C TYR A 86 1.12 2.37 3.31
N VAL A 87 1.42 2.69 2.05
CA VAL A 87 2.74 3.19 1.66
C VAL A 87 3.07 4.46 2.43
N LYS A 88 2.14 5.42 2.52
CA LYS A 88 2.35 6.66 3.28
C LYS A 88 2.56 6.39 4.77
N LEU A 89 1.78 5.49 5.37
CA LEU A 89 2.02 5.02 6.74
C LEU A 89 3.41 4.38 6.90
N GLY A 90 3.82 3.55 5.93
CA GLY A 90 5.16 2.96 5.88
C GLY A 90 6.28 3.99 5.85
N GLN A 91 6.12 5.05 5.05
CA GLN A 91 7.06 6.17 4.99
C GLN A 91 7.17 6.92 6.33
N ILE A 92 6.04 7.11 7.04
CA ILE A 92 6.05 7.71 8.39
C ILE A 92 6.73 6.76 9.39
N MET A 93 6.48 5.45 9.30
CA MET A 93 7.13 4.45 10.15
C MET A 93 8.64 4.35 9.88
N ALA A 94 9.08 4.54 8.64
CA ALA A 94 10.50 4.47 8.25
C ALA A 94 11.39 5.50 8.95
N ILE A 95 10.81 6.64 9.36
CA ILE A 95 11.53 7.72 10.05
C ILE A 95 11.44 7.63 11.59
N ARG A 96 10.69 6.65 12.14
CA ARG A 96 10.47 6.47 13.59
C ARG A 96 11.35 5.37 14.17
N GLU A 97 12.67 5.58 14.13
CA GLU A 97 13.66 4.67 14.73
C GLU A 97 13.54 4.56 16.26
N ASP A 98 12.83 5.50 16.89
CA ASP A 98 12.49 5.49 18.31
C ASP A 98 11.39 4.48 18.67
N ILE A 99 10.54 4.12 17.71
CA ILE A 99 9.42 3.17 17.90
C ILE A 99 9.73 1.79 17.33
N LEU A 100 10.43 1.74 16.19
CA LEU A 100 10.62 0.51 15.43
C LEU A 100 12.09 0.07 15.38
N PRO A 101 12.37 -1.25 15.43
CA PRO A 101 13.71 -1.80 15.23
C PRO A 101 14.40 -1.33 13.94
N LYS A 102 15.72 -1.13 13.99
CA LYS A 102 16.54 -0.63 12.86
C LYS A 102 16.44 -1.46 11.58
N ASN A 103 16.27 -2.78 11.69
CA ASN A 103 16.09 -3.64 10.50
C ASN A 103 14.75 -3.37 9.80
N ILE A 104 13.70 -3.04 10.54
CA ILE A 104 12.40 -2.68 9.99
C ILE A 104 12.45 -1.30 9.36
N THR A 105 12.94 -0.28 10.08
CA THR A 105 13.02 1.08 9.54
C THR A 105 13.94 1.15 8.33
N GLY A 106 15.08 0.46 8.37
CA GLY A 106 16.01 0.33 7.24
C GLY A 106 15.36 -0.24 5.99
N GLU A 107 14.56 -1.30 6.11
CA GLU A 107 13.82 -1.84 4.97
C GLU A 107 12.71 -0.89 4.50
N LEU A 108 11.96 -0.28 5.43
CA LEU A 108 10.86 0.65 5.09
C LEU A 108 11.36 1.94 4.40
N LYS A 109 12.63 2.33 4.57
CA LYS A 109 13.23 3.45 3.82
C LYS A 109 13.16 3.24 2.30
N GLN A 110 13.11 1.99 1.81
CA GLN A 110 12.89 1.72 0.38
C GLN A 110 11.52 2.18 -0.13
N LEU A 111 10.56 2.46 0.76
CA LEU A 111 9.27 3.06 0.37
C LEU A 111 9.38 4.56 0.03
N LEU A 112 10.55 5.17 0.28
CA LEU A 112 10.84 6.56 -0.08
C LEU A 112 11.24 6.68 -1.55
N ASP A 113 11.71 5.58 -2.16
CA ASP A 113 12.18 5.56 -3.55
C ASP A 113 11.05 5.35 -4.57
N HIS A 114 11.37 5.61 -5.84
CA HIS A 114 10.46 5.66 -6.99
C HIS A 114 9.38 4.56 -6.97
N LEU A 115 8.13 5.00 -7.08
CA LEU A 115 6.98 4.11 -7.05
C LEU A 115 6.50 3.79 -8.47
N PRO A 116 5.83 2.64 -8.69
CA PRO A 116 5.48 2.17 -10.03
C PRO A 116 4.68 3.21 -10.82
N GLU A 117 5.06 3.41 -12.07
CA GLU A 117 4.37 4.28 -13.02
C GLU A 117 3.08 3.65 -13.55
N VAL A 118 2.18 4.50 -14.03
CA VAL A 118 1.01 4.08 -14.79
C VAL A 118 1.17 4.47 -16.25
N PRO A 119 0.59 3.72 -17.20
CA PRO A 119 0.67 4.04 -18.62
C PRO A 119 0.18 5.46 -18.91
N PHE A 120 0.87 6.18 -19.79
CA PHE A 120 0.55 7.56 -20.15
C PHE A 120 -0.90 7.72 -20.65
N GLU A 121 -1.45 6.74 -21.37
CA GLU A 121 -2.84 6.78 -21.82
C GLU A 121 -3.85 6.91 -20.66
N SER A 122 -3.55 6.31 -19.51
CA SER A 122 -4.37 6.48 -18.31
C SER A 122 -4.25 7.90 -17.75
N ILE A 123 -3.04 8.47 -17.77
CA ILE A 123 -2.76 9.86 -17.34
C ILE A 123 -3.48 10.85 -18.24
N ARG A 124 -3.33 10.69 -19.56
CA ARG A 124 -4.00 11.49 -20.58
C ARG A 124 -5.51 11.50 -20.38
N ALA A 125 -6.13 10.32 -20.24
CA ALA A 125 -7.58 10.21 -20.03
C ALA A 125 -8.05 10.94 -18.75
N ILE A 126 -7.22 10.98 -17.70
CA ILE A 126 -7.51 11.72 -16.47
C ILE A 126 -7.42 13.23 -16.71
N ILE A 127 -6.36 13.71 -17.37
CA ILE A 127 -6.19 15.14 -17.70
C ILE A 127 -7.37 15.63 -18.54
N GLU A 128 -7.69 14.91 -19.63
CA GLU A 128 -8.76 15.29 -20.56
C GLU A 128 -10.12 15.32 -19.86
N ARG A 129 -10.40 14.35 -18.98
CA ARG A 129 -11.63 14.33 -18.18
C ARG A 129 -11.67 15.45 -17.15
N SER A 130 -10.56 15.74 -16.48
CA SER A 130 -10.49 16.76 -15.42
C SER A 130 -10.61 18.18 -15.96
N LEU A 131 -10.09 18.43 -17.17
CA LEU A 131 -10.13 19.74 -17.83
C LEU A 131 -11.24 19.85 -18.89
N ASN A 132 -12.03 18.77 -19.08
CA ASN A 132 -13.16 18.67 -20.00
C ASN A 132 -12.81 19.10 -21.44
N ASN A 133 -11.61 18.74 -21.90
CA ASN A 133 -11.12 19.07 -23.24
C ASN A 133 -10.05 18.06 -23.66
N SER A 134 -9.76 17.98 -24.96
CA SER A 134 -8.70 17.09 -25.46
C SER A 134 -7.32 17.62 -25.10
N LEU A 135 -6.34 16.72 -24.91
CA LEU A 135 -4.99 17.11 -24.49
C LEU A 135 -4.33 18.05 -25.51
N LYS A 136 -4.61 17.81 -26.80
CA LYS A 136 -4.13 18.62 -27.94
C LYS A 136 -4.66 20.07 -27.93
N ASN A 137 -5.84 20.30 -27.34
CA ASN A 137 -6.44 21.63 -27.22
C ASN A 137 -6.03 22.36 -25.93
N LEU A 138 -5.28 21.69 -25.04
CA LEU A 138 -4.89 22.22 -23.74
C LEU A 138 -3.40 22.54 -23.69
N PHE A 139 -2.57 21.75 -24.39
CA PHE A 139 -1.12 21.83 -24.37
C PHE A 139 -0.55 21.67 -25.77
N LEU A 140 0.54 22.38 -26.09
CA LEU A 140 1.31 22.14 -27.32
C LEU A 140 1.96 20.76 -27.27
N TYR A 141 2.46 20.38 -26.10
CA TYR A 141 3.15 19.12 -25.89
C TYR A 141 2.99 18.66 -24.44
N VAL A 142 2.88 17.36 -24.25
CA VAL A 142 2.98 16.70 -22.95
C VAL A 142 3.89 15.50 -23.14
N ASP A 143 4.96 15.42 -22.37
CA ASP A 143 5.91 14.32 -22.44
C ASP A 143 5.25 13.02 -21.94
N PRO A 144 5.15 11.96 -22.77
CA PRO A 144 4.64 10.68 -22.33
C PRO A 144 5.49 10.02 -21.24
N GLN A 145 6.79 10.33 -21.19
CA GLN A 145 7.69 9.85 -20.15
C GLN A 145 7.50 10.71 -18.88
N PRO A 146 7.20 10.09 -17.72
CA PRO A 146 7.11 10.84 -16.48
C PRO A 146 8.50 11.25 -15.99
N ILE A 147 8.61 12.44 -15.43
CA ILE A 147 9.81 12.87 -14.69
C ILE A 147 9.87 12.32 -13.27
N GLY A 148 8.74 11.79 -12.78
CA GLY A 148 8.68 11.20 -11.46
C GLY A 148 7.34 10.56 -11.16
N SER A 149 7.38 9.55 -10.30
CA SER A 149 6.21 8.77 -9.91
C SER A 149 6.20 8.57 -8.40
N ALA A 150 5.15 9.08 -7.76
CA ALA A 150 4.91 8.98 -6.33
C ALA A 150 3.75 8.02 -6.02
N SER A 151 3.45 7.80 -4.74
CA SER A 151 2.42 6.85 -4.32
C SER A 151 1.01 7.22 -4.79
N ILE A 152 0.75 8.52 -4.92
CA ILE A 152 -0.58 9.06 -5.26
C ILE A 152 -0.66 9.50 -6.72
N GLY A 153 0.41 10.04 -7.26
CA GLY A 153 0.39 10.73 -8.54
C GLY A 153 1.67 10.56 -9.32
N GLN A 154 1.60 10.93 -10.59
CA GLN A 154 2.68 10.91 -11.55
C GLN A 154 2.88 12.32 -12.10
N ILE A 155 4.11 12.66 -12.42
CA ILE A 155 4.53 14.00 -12.80
C ILE A 155 5.08 13.97 -14.23
N HIS A 156 4.58 14.85 -15.09
CA HIS A 156 4.99 14.96 -16.50
C HIS A 156 5.38 16.40 -16.83
N HIS A 157 6.35 16.56 -17.75
CA HIS A 157 6.59 17.84 -18.40
C HIS A 157 5.51 18.13 -19.44
N ALA A 158 5.15 19.41 -19.56
CA ALA A 158 4.26 19.88 -20.61
C ALA A 158 4.58 21.32 -21.01
N THR A 159 4.06 21.72 -22.15
CA THR A 159 4.15 23.09 -22.67
C THR A 159 2.74 23.59 -22.96
N THR A 160 2.36 24.73 -22.40
CA THR A 160 1.05 25.34 -22.65
C THR A 160 0.93 25.82 -24.11
N LEU A 161 -0.28 26.15 -24.55
CA LEU A 161 -0.53 26.74 -25.88
C LEU A 161 0.26 28.03 -26.14
N ASP A 162 0.55 28.78 -25.08
CA ASP A 162 1.36 30.02 -25.14
C ASP A 162 2.87 29.77 -25.11
N GLY A 163 3.33 28.51 -25.18
CA GLY A 163 4.75 28.16 -25.17
C GLY A 163 5.39 28.10 -23.78
N ILE A 164 4.60 28.20 -22.70
CA ILE A 164 5.14 28.24 -21.33
C ILE A 164 5.42 26.81 -20.83
N PRO A 165 6.63 26.49 -20.34
CA PRO A 165 6.93 25.20 -19.75
C PRO A 165 6.24 25.04 -18.39
N VAL A 166 5.54 23.93 -18.20
CA VAL A 166 4.80 23.60 -16.98
C VAL A 166 5.00 22.15 -16.57
N VAL A 167 4.60 21.83 -15.35
CA VAL A 167 4.64 20.47 -14.80
C VAL A 167 3.22 20.02 -14.46
N LEU A 168 2.82 18.88 -15.02
CA LEU A 168 1.52 18.28 -14.76
C LEU A 168 1.65 17.21 -13.69
N LYS A 169 1.05 17.45 -12.52
CA LYS A 169 0.96 16.47 -11.44
C LYS A 169 -0.43 15.84 -11.46
N VAL A 170 -0.50 14.59 -11.91
CA VAL A 170 -1.76 13.88 -12.14
C VAL A 170 -1.94 12.79 -11.10
N ILE A 171 -3.10 12.74 -10.45
CA ILE A 171 -3.45 11.67 -9.51
C ILE A 171 -3.69 10.39 -10.31
N LYS A 172 -3.06 9.28 -9.91
CA LYS A 172 -3.21 7.99 -10.58
C LYS A 172 -4.67 7.47 -10.49
N PRO A 173 -5.13 6.70 -11.47
CA PRO A 173 -6.51 6.19 -11.49
C PRO A 173 -6.81 5.32 -10.27
N GLY A 174 -8.03 5.44 -9.72
CA GLY A 174 -8.52 4.61 -8.60
C GLY A 174 -7.92 4.91 -7.22
N ILE A 175 -6.93 5.81 -7.14
CA ILE A 175 -6.28 6.17 -5.87
C ILE A 175 -7.25 6.86 -4.92
N ARG A 176 -8.08 7.78 -5.42
CA ARG A 176 -9.00 8.57 -4.59
C ARG A 176 -10.02 7.67 -3.90
N GLU A 177 -10.61 6.75 -4.64
CA GLU A 177 -11.58 5.78 -4.15
C GLU A 177 -10.93 4.86 -3.10
N THR A 178 -9.71 4.39 -3.38
CA THR A 178 -8.94 3.54 -2.47
C THR A 178 -8.66 4.24 -1.15
N ILE A 179 -8.11 5.47 -1.20
CA ILE A 179 -7.82 6.27 0.00
C ILE A 179 -9.11 6.53 0.78
N MET A 180 -10.21 6.89 0.10
CA MET A 180 -11.48 7.15 0.76
C MET A 180 -12.03 5.91 1.49
N SER A 181 -11.90 4.72 0.88
CA SER A 181 -12.28 3.48 1.53
C SER A 181 -11.37 3.14 2.71
N ASP A 182 -10.07 3.36 2.59
CA ASP A 182 -9.11 3.12 3.68
C ASP A 182 -9.35 4.06 4.88
N LEU A 183 -9.58 5.35 4.62
CA LEU A 183 -9.90 6.33 5.67
C LEU A 183 -11.19 5.98 6.40
N LYS A 184 -12.22 5.50 5.69
CA LYS A 184 -13.46 5.01 6.32
C LYS A 184 -13.21 3.82 7.25
N LEU A 185 -12.35 2.88 6.84
CA LEU A 185 -11.98 1.76 7.71
C LEU A 185 -11.23 2.24 8.96
N MET A 186 -10.34 3.22 8.82
CA MET A 186 -9.64 3.82 9.96
C MET A 186 -10.60 4.56 10.90
N GLN A 187 -11.60 5.26 10.37
CA GLN A 187 -12.65 5.90 11.17
C GLN A 187 -13.47 4.87 11.96
N ILE A 188 -13.91 3.79 11.32
CA ILE A 188 -14.62 2.69 12.00
C ILE A 188 -13.77 2.10 13.14
N LEU A 189 -12.47 1.89 12.87
CA LEU A 189 -11.54 1.41 13.89
C LEU A 189 -11.37 2.44 15.03
N GLY A 190 -11.28 3.72 14.70
CA GLY A 190 -11.18 4.81 15.68
C GLY A 190 -12.38 4.83 16.63
N THR A 191 -13.59 4.83 16.10
CA THR A 191 -14.84 4.77 16.90
C THR A 191 -14.90 3.51 17.77
N PHE A 192 -14.44 2.37 17.25
CA PHE A 192 -14.34 1.14 18.04
C PHE A 192 -13.31 1.25 19.17
N LEU A 193 -12.16 1.87 18.93
CA LEU A 193 -11.13 2.08 19.95
C LEU A 193 -11.56 3.08 21.02
N GLU A 194 -12.25 4.17 20.65
CA GLU A 194 -12.85 5.12 21.60
C GLU A 194 -13.82 4.42 22.56
N TRP A 195 -14.62 3.48 22.03
CA TRP A 195 -15.53 2.67 22.85
C TRP A 195 -14.78 1.75 23.84
N ILE A 196 -13.64 1.18 23.45
CA ILE A 196 -12.85 0.29 24.31
C ILE A 196 -11.96 1.05 25.30
N ILE A 197 -11.44 2.21 24.89
CA ILE A 197 -10.50 3.01 25.66
C ILE A 197 -11.07 4.41 25.82
N PRO A 198 -11.90 4.65 26.86
CA PRO A 198 -12.55 5.95 27.09
C PRO A 198 -11.59 7.13 27.25
N ARG A 199 -10.30 6.87 27.51
CA ARG A 199 -9.23 7.88 27.65
C ARG A 199 -8.84 8.60 26.34
N PHE A 200 -9.38 8.21 25.18
CA PHE A 200 -9.13 8.87 23.90
C PHE A 200 -10.29 9.78 23.44
N GLN A 201 -11.14 10.26 24.35
CA GLN A 201 -12.03 11.38 24.04
C GLN A 201 -11.19 12.66 23.83
N PRO A 202 -11.36 13.38 22.71
CA PRO A 202 -10.72 14.68 22.50
C PRO A 202 -11.21 15.74 23.48
#